data_AF-A0A3M1DXW5-F1
#
_entry.id   AF-A0A3M1DXW5-F1
#
_cell.length_a   1.000
_cell.length_b   1.000
_cell.length_c   1.000
_cell.angle_alpha   90.00
_cell.angle_beta   90.00
_cell.angle_gamma   90.00
#
_symmetry.space_group_name_H-M   'P 1'
#
loop_
_entity.id
_entity.type
_entity.pdbx_description
1 polymer ?
#
loop_
_entity_poly.entity_id
_entity_poly.type
_entity_poly.pdbx_seq_one_letter_code
_entity_poly.pdbx_strand_id
1 'polypeptide(L)'
;MPSLKDIKKRIGSVKNTSQITKAMKMVSAAKLRRAQDAVVAARPYADKLHDVLSSLAMREDPDIHSLLKERGRGKALVVLFTADRGLCGGFNANVSKEAERFIREKTDGFDEY
;
A
#
# COMPACT_ATOMS: atom_id res chain seq x y z
N MET A 1 27.92 38.91 -7.01
CA MET A 1 26.53 39.05 -6.49
C MET A 1 25.57 38.46 -7.50
N PRO A 2 24.47 37.80 -7.10
CA PRO A 2 23.45 37.36 -8.04
C PRO A 2 22.90 38.58 -8.78
N SER A 3 22.78 38.51 -10.11
CA SER A 3 22.20 39.62 -10.85
C SER A 3 20.69 39.69 -10.64
N LEU A 4 20.08 40.87 -10.79
CA LEU A 4 18.62 41.01 -10.79
C LEU A 4 17.93 40.10 -11.82
N LYS A 5 18.61 39.80 -12.93
CA LYS A 5 18.17 38.87 -13.97
C LYS A 5 18.08 37.43 -13.43
N ASP A 6 19.03 37.01 -12.60
CA ASP A 6 19.04 35.66 -12.02
C ASP A 6 17.92 35.48 -11.00
N ILE A 7 17.66 36.52 -10.19
CA ILE A 7 16.53 36.54 -9.25
C ILE A 7 15.20 36.43 -10.01
N LYS A 8 15.02 37.23 -11.08
CA LYS A 8 13.80 37.19 -11.91
C LYS A 8 13.59 35.82 -12.57
N LYS A 9 14.66 35.18 -13.06
CA LYS A 9 14.60 33.80 -13.59
C LYS A 9 14.18 32.79 -12.52
N ARG A 10 14.75 32.86 -11.31
CA ARG A 10 14.41 31.95 -10.21
C ARG A 10 12.95 32.09 -9.77
N ILE A 11 12.42 33.32 -9.71
CA ILE A 11 11.00 33.57 -9.43
C ILE A 11 10.11 32.89 -10.47
N GLY A 12 10.44 33.01 -11.76
CA GLY A 12 9.71 32.34 -12.83
C GLY A 12 9.73 30.82 -12.70
N SER A 13 10.91 30.23 -12.43
CA SER A 13 11.08 28.79 -12.24
C SER A 13 10.25 28.27 -11.06
N VAL A 14 10.32 28.90 -9.89
CA VAL A 14 9.57 28.48 -8.69
C VAL A 14 8.06 28.62 -8.91
N LYS A 15 7.59 29.69 -9.58
CA LYS A 15 6.18 29.84 -9.94
C LYS A 15 5.70 28.70 -10.84
N ASN A 16 6.51 28.29 -11.83
CA ASN A 16 6.17 27.17 -12.70
C ASN A 16 6.10 25.85 -11.91
N THR A 17 7.11 25.55 -11.08
CA THR A 17 7.11 24.36 -10.21
C THR A 17 5.90 24.34 -9.26
N SER A 18 5.50 25.49 -8.71
CA SER A 18 4.30 25.63 -7.87
C SER A 18 3.01 25.28 -8.62
N GLN A 19 2.86 25.73 -9.87
CA GLN A 19 1.70 25.39 -10.70
C GLN A 19 1.66 23.88 -11.03
N ILE A 20 2.79 23.29 -11.42
CA ILE A 20 2.89 21.86 -11.73
C ILE A 20 2.52 21.02 -10.50
N THR A 21 3.09 21.32 -9.34
CA THR A 21 2.80 20.59 -8.09
C THR A 21 1.36 20.78 -7.62
N LYS A 22 0.77 21.96 -7.82
CA LYS A 22 -0.67 22.19 -7.55
C LYS A 22 -1.56 21.32 -8.45
N ALA A 23 -1.23 21.21 -9.74
CA ALA A 23 -1.93 20.33 -10.66
C ALA A 23 -1.78 18.85 -10.26
N MET A 24 -0.56 18.41 -9.94
CA MET A 24 -0.29 17.06 -9.45
C MET A 24 -1.10 16.73 -8.19
N LYS A 25 -1.21 17.66 -7.23
CA LYS A 25 -2.03 17.49 -6.02
C LYS A 25 -3.49 17.21 -6.37
N MET A 26 -4.07 17.96 -7.29
CA MET A 26 -5.47 17.78 -7.71
C MET A 26 -5.67 16.44 -8.44
N VAL A 27 -4.74 16.07 -9.33
CA VAL A 27 -4.80 14.77 -10.03
C VAL A 27 -4.69 13.60 -9.05
N SER A 28 -3.76 13.68 -8.09
CA SER A 28 -3.60 12.65 -7.06
C SER A 28 -4.84 12.54 -6.16
N ALA A 29 -5.45 13.67 -5.78
CA ALA A 29 -6.69 13.67 -5.01
C ALA A 29 -7.84 13.00 -5.78
N ALA A 30 -7.98 13.28 -7.08
CA ALA A 30 -8.99 12.63 -7.92
C ALA A 30 -8.75 11.12 -8.06
N LYS A 31 -7.49 10.69 -8.20
CA LYS A 31 -7.13 9.26 -8.23
C LYS A 31 -7.43 8.56 -6.91
N LEU A 32 -7.11 9.21 -5.78
CA LEU A 32 -7.41 8.67 -4.44
C LEU A 32 -8.91 8.48 -4.26
N ARG A 33 -9.71 9.48 -4.63
CA ARG A 33 -11.17 9.38 -4.53
C ARG A 33 -11.72 8.22 -5.37
N ARG A 34 -11.27 8.09 -6.62
CA ARG A 34 -11.66 6.96 -7.48
C ARG A 34 -11.30 5.60 -6.85
N ALA A 35 -10.12 5.48 -6.26
CA ALA A 35 -9.69 4.26 -5.59
C ALA A 35 -10.55 3.96 -4.35
N GLN A 36 -10.91 4.98 -3.57
CA GLN A 36 -11.82 4.84 -2.43
C GLN A 36 -13.21 4.39 -2.86
N ASP A 37 -13.76 5.00 -3.91
CA ASP A 37 -15.07 4.62 -4.45
C ASP A 37 -15.08 3.16 -4.93
N ALA A 38 -13.99 2.70 -5.57
CA ALA A 38 -13.84 1.31 -5.99
C ALA A 38 -13.78 0.33 -4.80
N VAL A 39 -13.08 0.70 -3.73
CA VAL A 39 -13.02 -0.12 -2.50
C VAL A 39 -14.40 -0.21 -1.84
N VAL A 40 -15.15 0.90 -1.77
CA VAL A 40 -16.50 0.91 -1.21
C VAL A 40 -17.44 0.04 -2.05
N ALA A 41 -17.36 0.14 -3.38
CA ALA A 41 -18.17 -0.67 -4.29
C ALA A 41 -17.87 -2.17 -4.20
N ALA A 42 -16.62 -2.55 -3.93
CA ALA A 42 -16.20 -3.95 -3.79
C ALA A 42 -16.59 -4.57 -2.43
N ARG A 43 -16.91 -3.75 -1.43
CA ARG A 43 -17.14 -4.20 -0.04
C ARG A 43 -18.27 -5.24 0.09
N PRO A 44 -19.46 -5.11 -0.51
CA PRO A 44 -20.52 -6.11 -0.37
C PRO A 44 -20.12 -7.49 -0.89
N TYR A 45 -19.30 -7.55 -1.94
CA TYR A 45 -18.76 -8.81 -2.45
C TYR A 45 -17.78 -9.43 -1.46
N ALA A 46 -16.84 -8.63 -0.93
CA ALA A 46 -15.86 -9.10 0.05
C ALA A 46 -16.53 -9.62 1.32
N ASP A 47 -17.55 -8.90 1.83
CA ASP A 47 -18.31 -9.29 3.02
C ASP A 47 -19.01 -10.64 2.77
N LYS A 48 -19.68 -10.80 1.62
CA LYS A 48 -20.39 -12.04 1.33
C LYS A 48 -19.45 -13.22 1.08
N LEU A 49 -18.32 -12.98 0.44
CA LEU A 49 -17.27 -13.98 0.26
C LEU A 49 -16.75 -14.45 1.61
N HIS A 50 -16.52 -13.52 2.55
CA HIS A 50 -16.06 -13.84 3.89
C HIS A 50 -17.09 -14.68 4.66
N ASP A 51 -18.38 -14.35 4.59
CA ASP A 51 -19.45 -15.16 5.21
C ASP A 51 -19.45 -16.60 4.72
N VAL A 52 -19.36 -16.77 3.39
CA VAL A 52 -19.39 -18.10 2.75
C VAL A 52 -18.16 -18.92 3.13
N LEU A 53 -16.97 -18.31 3.06
CA LEU A 53 -15.72 -18.99 3.43
C LEU A 53 -15.69 -19.36 4.91
N SER A 54 -16.17 -18.48 5.79
CA SER A 54 -16.25 -18.74 7.23
C SER A 54 -17.23 -19.87 7.54
N SER A 55 -18.41 -19.87 6.90
CA SER A 55 -19.37 -20.95 7.07
C SER A 55 -18.86 -22.29 6.53
N LEU A 56 -18.04 -22.28 5.47
CA LEU A 56 -17.43 -23.49 4.92
C LEU A 56 -16.36 -24.04 5.88
N ALA A 57 -15.45 -23.18 6.33
CA ALA A 57 -14.37 -23.55 7.23
C ALA A 57 -14.87 -24.11 8.58
N MET A 58 -16.05 -23.68 9.05
CA MET A 58 -16.67 -24.19 10.29
C MET A 58 -17.36 -25.55 10.15
N ARG A 59 -17.76 -25.95 8.93
CA ARG A 59 -18.59 -27.15 8.71
C ARG A 59 -17.80 -28.35 8.21
N GLU A 60 -16.71 -28.10 7.50
CA GLU A 60 -15.88 -29.12 6.90
C GLU A 60 -14.69 -29.47 7.80
N ASP A 61 -14.20 -30.70 7.69
CA ASP A 61 -12.96 -31.11 8.35
C ASP A 61 -11.78 -30.29 7.76
N PRO A 62 -10.98 -29.59 8.59
CA PRO A 62 -9.79 -28.86 8.13
C PRO A 62 -8.82 -29.70 7.29
N ASP A 63 -8.83 -31.02 7.46
CA ASP A 63 -7.96 -31.93 6.71
C ASP A 63 -8.34 -32.13 5.25
N ILE A 64 -9.52 -31.68 4.83
CA ILE A 64 -10.04 -31.82 3.45
C ILE A 64 -9.29 -30.90 2.47
N HIS A 65 -8.80 -29.73 2.92
CA HIS A 65 -8.16 -28.76 2.02
C HIS A 65 -6.89 -28.13 2.64
N SER A 66 -5.82 -28.05 1.85
CA SER A 66 -4.49 -27.57 2.31
C SER A 66 -4.42 -26.09 2.73
N LEU A 67 -5.46 -25.32 2.43
CA LEU A 67 -5.64 -23.93 2.88
C LEU A 67 -6.44 -23.82 4.20
N LEU A 68 -7.14 -24.89 4.60
CA LEU A 68 -7.87 -24.95 5.88
C LEU A 68 -7.03 -25.61 6.98
N LYS A 69 -6.02 -26.42 6.60
CA LYS A 69 -5.07 -27.01 7.54
C LYS A 69 -4.20 -25.94 8.19
N GLU A 70 -4.19 -25.94 9.52
CA GLU A 70 -3.20 -25.21 10.30
C GLU A 70 -1.81 -25.79 10.02
N ARG A 71 -0.87 -24.92 9.65
CA ARG A 71 0.51 -25.33 9.38
C ARG A 71 1.36 -24.95 10.57
N GLY A 72 2.15 -25.91 11.05
CA GLY A 72 3.20 -25.63 12.02
C GLY A 72 4.28 -24.72 11.44
N ARG A 73 5.36 -24.57 12.21
CA ARG A 73 6.49 -23.68 11.92
C ARG A 73 7.00 -23.84 10.48
N GLY A 74 7.05 -22.74 9.74
CA GLY A 74 7.38 -22.76 8.31
C GLY A 74 7.98 -21.46 7.79
N LYS A 75 8.21 -21.42 6.47
CA LYS A 75 8.63 -20.21 5.77
C LYS A 75 7.39 -19.40 5.40
N ALA A 76 7.35 -18.12 5.74
CA ALA A 76 6.37 -17.20 5.19
C ALA A 76 6.91 -16.47 3.97
N LEU A 77 6.02 -16.15 3.04
CA LEU A 77 6.29 -15.26 1.92
C LEU A 77 5.74 -13.88 2.28
N VAL A 78 6.63 -12.87 2.29
CA VAL A 78 6.22 -11.48 2.46
C VAL A 78 6.00 -10.85 1.08
N VAL A 79 4.79 -10.37 0.85
CA VAL A 79 4.44 -9.63 -0.37
C VAL A 79 4.26 -8.16 -0.01
N LEU A 80 5.10 -7.30 -0.58
CA LEU A 80 5.11 -5.86 -0.31
C LEU A 80 4.46 -5.09 -1.46
N PHE A 81 3.52 -4.20 -1.13
CA PHE A 81 2.89 -3.30 -2.10
C PHE A 81 3.42 -1.88 -1.91
N THR A 82 4.02 -1.33 -2.97
CA THR A 82 4.59 0.03 -2.98
C THR A 82 4.00 0.87 -4.11
N ALA A 83 4.29 2.17 -4.13
CA ALA A 83 3.91 3.03 -5.24
C ALA A 83 4.93 2.90 -6.40
N ASP A 84 4.43 2.81 -7.63
CA ASP A 84 5.25 2.75 -8.85
C ASP A 84 5.99 4.06 -9.16
N ARG A 85 5.49 5.18 -8.64
CA ARG A 85 6.01 6.53 -8.93
C ARG A 85 6.59 7.18 -7.68
N GLY A 86 7.62 7.99 -7.89
CA GLY A 86 8.21 8.87 -6.87
C GLY A 86 7.33 10.08 -6.52
N LEU A 87 7.90 11.03 -5.76
CA LEU A 87 7.20 12.19 -5.20
C LEU A 87 5.99 11.81 -4.31
N CYS A 88 6.04 10.62 -3.70
CA CYS A 88 5.05 10.07 -2.78
C CYS A 88 5.33 10.41 -1.31
N GLY A 89 6.17 11.41 -1.05
CA GLY A 89 6.66 11.74 0.29
C GLY A 89 7.42 10.55 0.89
N GLY A 90 7.08 10.19 2.13
CA GLY A 90 7.69 9.07 2.84
C GLY A 90 7.06 7.70 2.57
N PHE A 91 6.08 7.56 1.67
CA PHE A 91 5.27 6.34 1.55
C PHE A 91 6.11 5.07 1.33
N ASN A 92 6.87 5.01 0.23
CA ASN A 92 7.70 3.83 -0.08
C ASN A 92 8.75 3.58 1.01
N ALA A 93 9.40 4.64 1.50
CA ALA A 93 10.42 4.51 2.54
C ALA A 93 9.86 3.94 3.86
N ASN A 94 8.67 4.37 4.27
CA ASN A 94 8.03 3.89 5.49
C ASN A 94 7.60 2.43 5.34
N VAL A 95 6.99 2.06 4.21
CA VAL A 95 6.56 0.69 3.92
C VAL A 95 7.75 -0.27 3.87
N SER A 96 8.86 0.12 3.23
CA SER A 96 10.07 -0.70 3.19
C SER A 96 10.73 -0.85 4.58
N LYS A 97 10.80 0.22 5.38
CA LYS A 97 11.33 0.15 6.74
C LYS A 97 10.49 -0.74 7.65
N GLU A 98 9.18 -0.68 7.50
CA GLU A 98 8.24 -1.54 8.23
C GLU A 98 8.44 -3.00 7.89
N ALA A 99 8.52 -3.32 6.58
CA ALA A 99 8.77 -4.67 6.12
C ALA A 99 10.13 -5.20 6.60
N GLU A 100 11.17 -4.37 6.56
CA GLU A 100 12.49 -4.74 7.07
C GLU A 100 12.43 -5.02 8.58
N ARG A 101 11.74 -4.18 9.36
CA ARG A 101 11.56 -4.40 10.80
C ARG A 101 10.83 -5.72 11.07
N PHE A 102 9.72 -5.94 10.38
CA PHE A 102 8.92 -7.18 10.48
C PHE A 102 9.75 -8.43 10.18
N ILE A 103 10.56 -8.41 9.11
CA ILE A 103 11.43 -9.53 8.73
C ILE A 103 12.51 -9.77 9.79
N ARG A 104 13.10 -8.71 10.35
CA ARG A 104 14.12 -8.82 11.41
C ARG A 104 13.53 -9.38 12.70
N GLU A 105 12.34 -8.96 13.11
CA GLU A 105 11.65 -9.45 14.32
C GLU A 105 11.26 -10.93 14.23
N LYS A 106 11.01 -11.44 13.02
CA LYS A 106 10.57 -12.82 12.77
C LYS A 106 11.69 -13.73 12.26
N THR A 107 12.94 -13.47 12.66
CA THR A 107 14.12 -14.23 12.22
C THR A 107 14.11 -15.70 12.67
N ASP A 108 13.49 -16.00 13.80
CA ASP A 108 13.38 -17.36 14.33
C ASP A 108 12.23 -18.18 13.70
N GLY A 109 11.60 -17.67 12.64
CA GLY A 109 10.49 -18.32 11.96
C GLY A 109 9.14 -17.71 12.30
N PHE A 110 8.14 -18.04 11.49
CA PHE A 110 6.77 -17.61 11.69
C PHE A 110 6.08 -18.66 12.55
N ASP A 111 5.97 -18.37 13.84
CA ASP A 111 5.11 -19.13 14.74
C ASP A 111 3.65 -18.68 14.52
N GLU A 112 2.80 -19.68 14.25
CA GLU A 112 1.33 -19.70 14.21
C GLU A 112 0.57 -18.61 13.42
N TYR A 113 -0.30 -19.06 12.51
CA TYR A 113 -1.47 -18.35 11.99
C TYR A 113 -2.67 -19.28 12.07
#